data_AF-A0A3G6N3U4-F1
#
_entry.id   AF-A0A3G6N3U4-F1
#
_cell.length_a   1.000
_cell.length_b   1.000
_cell.length_c   1.000
_cell.angle_alpha   90.00
_cell.angle_beta   90.00
_cell.angle_gamma   90.00
#
_symmetry.space_group_name_H-M   'P 1'
#
loop_
_entity.id
_entity.type
_entity.pdbx_description
1 polymer ?
#
loop_
_entity_poly.entity_id
_entity_poly.type
_entity_poly.pdbx_seq_one_letter_code
_entity_poly.pdbx_strand_id
1 'polypeptide(L)'
;MHLPSLFAVKCNPIHKELYSGLLGKHGIKMKALVDIQRKMLEISYILLKKNTQYNANYQQEKEAVIITYSLRNKHKAVVNYKFKKIKLLLWNLTQNLQSLTLALGLTA
;
A
#
# COMPACT_ATOMS: atom_id res chain seq x y z
N MET A 1 11.73 -20.36 26.20
CA MET A 1 11.60 -21.59 25.39
C MET A 1 12.15 -21.32 23.99
N HIS A 2 13.29 -21.89 23.62
CA HIS A 2 13.99 -21.62 22.34
C HIS A 2 13.68 -22.65 21.24
N LEU A 3 13.10 -23.79 21.59
CA LEU A 3 12.76 -24.83 20.63
C LEU A 3 11.74 -24.39 19.54
N PRO A 4 10.64 -23.67 19.84
CA PRO A 4 9.70 -23.26 18.80
C PRO A 4 10.31 -22.26 17.81
N SER A 5 11.19 -21.36 18.26
CA SER A 5 11.86 -20.41 17.36
C SER A 5 12.92 -21.07 16.50
N LEU A 6 13.66 -22.07 17.04
CA LEU A 6 14.59 -22.87 16.26
C LEU A 6 13.89 -23.65 15.14
N PHE A 7 12.73 -24.26 15.44
CA PHE A 7 11.95 -24.99 14.44
C PHE A 7 11.35 -24.04 13.39
N ALA A 8 10.85 -22.88 13.81
CA ALA A 8 10.31 -21.86 12.91
C ALA A 8 11.35 -21.35 11.89
N VAL A 9 12.59 -21.13 12.32
CA VAL A 9 13.71 -20.74 11.44
C VAL A 9 14.07 -21.85 10.45
N LYS A 10 13.93 -23.12 10.85
CA LYS A 10 14.24 -24.26 9.98
C LYS A 10 13.15 -24.48 8.91
N CYS A 11 11.87 -24.34 9.29
CA CYS A 11 10.74 -24.71 8.44
C CYS A 11 10.21 -23.57 7.57
N ASN A 12 10.41 -22.30 7.95
CA ASN A 12 9.86 -21.15 7.22
C ASN A 12 10.99 -20.23 6.70
N PRO A 13 11.09 -20.01 5.38
CA PRO A 13 12.12 -19.14 4.79
C PRO A 13 12.04 -17.69 5.28
N ILE A 14 10.85 -17.17 5.57
CA ILE A 14 10.65 -15.79 6.05
C ILE A 14 11.33 -15.61 7.42
N HIS A 15 11.15 -16.57 8.33
CA HIS A 15 11.78 -16.51 9.65
C HIS A 15 13.30 -16.71 9.56
N LYS A 16 13.78 -17.48 8.57
CA LYS A 16 15.21 -17.66 8.31
C LYS A 16 15.89 -16.37 7.84
N GLU A 17 15.25 -15.61 6.95
CA GLU A 17 15.75 -14.32 6.49
C GLU A 17 15.75 -13.27 7.61
N LEU A 18 14.68 -13.22 8.40
CA LEU A 18 14.64 -12.35 9.59
C LEU A 18 15.75 -12.71 10.59
N TYR A 19 15.99 -14.01 10.80
CA TYR A 19 17.05 -14.50 11.67
C TYR A 19 18.45 -14.07 11.19
N SER A 20 18.76 -14.23 9.90
CA SER A 20 20.06 -13.83 9.35
C SER A 20 20.27 -12.32 9.44
N GLY A 21 19.23 -11.53 9.19
CA GLY A 21 19.27 -10.07 9.37
C GLY A 21 19.51 -9.65 10.83
N LEU A 22 18.86 -10.30 11.79
CA LEU A 22 19.05 -10.04 13.22
C LEU A 22 20.46 -10.46 13.69
N LEU A 23 20.97 -11.58 13.17
CA LEU A 23 22.33 -12.03 13.43
C LEU A 23 23.37 -11.04 12.89
N GLY A 24 23.17 -10.50 11.69
CA GLY A 24 24.08 -9.50 11.12
C GLY A 24 24.14 -8.21 11.94
N LYS A 25 23.06 -7.84 12.63
CA LYS A 25 22.99 -6.65 13.48
C LYS A 25 23.55 -6.85 14.88
N HIS A 26 23.18 -7.96 15.53
CA HIS A 26 23.47 -8.17 16.95
C HIS A 26 24.66 -9.10 17.22
N GLY A 27 25.03 -9.97 16.27
CA GLY A 27 26.06 -11.00 16.43
C GLY A 27 25.70 -12.15 17.40
N ILE A 28 24.66 -12.00 18.22
CA ILE A 28 24.27 -12.95 19.27
C ILE A 28 23.08 -13.80 18.83
N LYS A 29 23.32 -15.10 18.61
CA LYS A 29 22.31 -16.09 18.18
C LYS A 29 21.07 -16.12 19.07
N MET A 30 21.27 -16.05 20.39
CA MET A 30 20.17 -16.16 21.35
C MET A 30 19.20 -14.97 21.29
N LYS A 31 19.70 -13.74 21.04
CA LYS A 31 18.85 -12.54 20.93
C LYS A 31 17.93 -12.64 19.71
N ALA A 32 18.51 -13.03 18.57
CA ALA A 32 17.75 -13.21 17.34
C ALA A 32 16.64 -14.28 17.49
N LEU A 33 16.90 -15.38 18.21
CA LEU A 33 15.88 -16.40 18.49
C LEU A 33 14.76 -15.90 19.41
N VAL A 34 15.08 -15.06 20.40
CA VAL A 34 14.09 -14.44 21.31
C VAL A 34 13.20 -13.47 20.54
N ASP A 35 13.76 -12.68 19.63
CA ASP A 35 13.00 -11.74 18.80
C ASP A 35 12.00 -12.47 17.88
N ILE A 36 12.43 -13.59 17.28
CA ILE A 36 11.55 -14.42 16.45
C ILE A 36 10.45 -15.05 17.29
N GLN A 37 10.76 -15.54 18.49
CA GLN A 37 9.77 -16.09 19.40
C GLN A 37 8.71 -15.04 19.77
N ARG A 38 9.14 -13.80 20.08
CA ARG A 38 8.22 -12.68 20.37
C ARG A 38 7.32 -12.39 19.17
N LYS A 39 7.87 -12.41 17.95
CA LYS A 39 7.10 -12.16 16.73
C LYS A 39 6.04 -13.23 16.48
N MET A 40 6.37 -14.50 16.73
CA MET A 40 5.40 -15.60 16.61
C MET A 40 4.24 -15.43 17.59
N LEU A 41 4.52 -15.12 18.86
CA LEU A 41 3.49 -14.88 19.87
C LEU A 41 2.58 -13.71 19.50
N GLU A 42 3.16 -12.63 18.99
CA GLU A 42 2.41 -11.47 18.50
C GLU A 42 1.43 -11.87 17.38
N ILE A 43 1.90 -12.65 16.39
CA ILE A 43 1.06 -13.13 15.28
C ILE A 43 -0.06 -14.02 15.81
N SER A 44 0.26 -15.01 16.66
CA SER A 44 -0.74 -15.89 17.27
C SER A 44 -1.81 -15.11 18.04
N TYR A 45 -1.41 -14.11 18.83
CA TYR A 45 -2.34 -13.27 19.57
C TYR A 45 -3.25 -12.45 18.65
N ILE A 46 -2.71 -11.85 17.58
CA ILE A 46 -3.50 -11.07 16.62
C ILE A 46 -4.51 -11.95 15.89
N LEU A 47 -4.11 -13.15 15.48
CA LEU A 47 -5.00 -14.10 14.80
C LEU A 47 -6.14 -14.55 15.71
N LEU A 48 -5.82 -14.87 16.97
CA LEU A 48 -6.80 -15.25 17.97
C LEU A 48 -7.80 -14.11 18.22
N LYS A 49 -7.30 -12.88 18.39
CA LYS A 49 -8.16 -11.70 18.63
C LYS A 49 -9.05 -11.36 17.45
N LYS A 50 -8.57 -11.54 16.22
CA LYS A 50 -9.34 -11.28 14.99
C LYS A 50 -10.20 -12.47 14.57
N ASN A 51 -10.01 -13.63 15.19
CA ASN A 51 -10.62 -14.90 14.82
C ASN A 51 -10.42 -15.22 13.32
N THR A 52 -9.21 -14.98 12.83
CA THR A 52 -8.83 -15.19 11.42
C THR A 52 -7.79 -16.30 11.31
N GLN A 53 -7.86 -17.08 10.24
CA GLN A 53 -6.89 -18.14 9.97
C GLN A 53 -5.53 -17.55 9.55
N TYR A 54 -4.43 -18.25 9.89
CA TYR A 54 -3.10 -17.85 9.48
C TYR A 54 -2.94 -17.98 7.95
N ASN A 55 -2.48 -16.92 7.30
CA ASN A 55 -2.11 -16.91 5.89
C ASN A 55 -0.63 -16.53 5.75
N ALA A 56 0.18 -17.42 5.18
CA ALA A 56 1.61 -17.19 4.96
C ALA A 56 1.88 -16.08 3.92
N ASN A 57 0.97 -15.90 2.96
CA ASN A 57 1.09 -14.91 1.88
C ASN A 57 0.44 -13.57 2.22
N TYR A 58 -0.04 -13.39 3.46
CA TYR A 58 -0.75 -12.18 3.89
C TYR A 58 0.02 -10.89 3.60
N GLN A 59 1.34 -10.91 3.74
CA GLN A 59 2.18 -9.74 3.48
C GLN A 59 2.20 -9.36 1.98
N GLN A 60 2.30 -10.35 1.10
CA GLN A 60 2.28 -10.14 -0.35
C GLN A 60 0.91 -9.62 -0.81
N GLU A 61 -0.17 -10.19 -0.28
CA GLU A 61 -1.53 -9.75 -0.55
C GLU A 61 -1.73 -8.28 -0.12
N LYS A 62 -1.24 -7.93 1.08
CA LYS A 62 -1.30 -6.56 1.58
C LYS A 62 -0.53 -5.59 0.69
N GLU A 63 0.66 -5.96 0.24
CA GLU A 63 1.48 -5.14 -0.66
C GLU A 63 0.81 -4.96 -2.03
N ALA A 64 0.26 -6.03 -2.61
CA ALA A 64 -0.50 -5.96 -3.85
C ALA A 64 -1.70 -5.02 -3.72
N VAL A 65 -2.46 -5.13 -2.63
CA VAL A 65 -3.58 -4.25 -2.34
C VAL A 65 -3.13 -2.78 -2.24
N ILE A 66 -2.04 -2.47 -1.55
CA ILE A 66 -1.49 -1.11 -1.45
C ILE A 66 -1.07 -0.58 -2.83
N ILE A 67 -0.40 -1.41 -3.64
CA ILE A 67 0.01 -1.04 -5.00
C ILE A 67 -1.21 -0.72 -5.86
N THR A 68 -2.25 -1.56 -5.83
CA THR A 68 -3.48 -1.31 -6.59
C THR A 68 -4.18 -0.01 -6.18
N TYR A 69 -4.22 0.31 -4.87
CA TYR A 69 -4.73 1.59 -4.39
C TYR A 69 -3.90 2.78 -4.89
N SER A 70 -2.57 2.67 -4.85
CA SER A 70 -1.66 3.70 -5.35
C SER A 70 -1.86 3.95 -6.85
N LEU A 71 -1.94 2.88 -7.65
CA LEU A 71 -2.19 2.95 -9.10
C LEU A 71 -3.56 3.57 -9.41
N ARG A 72 -4.61 3.14 -8.68
CA ARG A 72 -5.96 3.69 -8.83
C ARG A 72 -5.99 5.20 -8.55
N ASN A 73 -5.30 5.65 -7.51
CA ASN A 73 -5.24 7.06 -7.13
C ASN A 73 -4.50 7.89 -8.19
N LYS A 74 -3.37 7.39 -8.72
CA LYS A 74 -2.67 8.02 -9.84
C LYS A 74 -3.58 8.16 -11.07
N HIS A 75 -4.30 7.09 -11.44
CA HIS A 75 -5.23 7.14 -12.57
C HIS A 75 -6.35 8.17 -12.37
N LYS A 76 -6.97 8.22 -11.18
CA LYS A 76 -7.98 9.23 -10.84
C LYS A 76 -7.44 10.66 -10.98
N ALA A 77 -6.20 10.91 -10.57
CA ALA A 77 -5.57 12.23 -10.70
C ALA A 77 -5.38 12.63 -12.18
N VAL A 78 -4.93 11.70 -13.02
CA VAL A 78 -4.78 11.92 -14.47
C VAL A 78 -6.11 12.23 -15.13
N VAL A 79 -7.15 11.45 -14.82
CA VAL A 79 -8.50 11.68 -15.33
C VAL A 79 -9.02 13.04 -14.88
N ASN A 80 -8.88 13.38 -13.60
CA ASN A 80 -9.30 14.68 -13.06
C ASN A 80 -8.60 15.83 -13.77
N TYR A 81 -7.28 15.75 -14.00
CA TYR A 81 -6.53 16.75 -14.75
C TYR A 81 -7.07 16.93 -16.17
N LYS A 82 -7.33 15.83 -16.88
CA LYS A 82 -7.87 15.87 -18.25
C LYS A 82 -9.26 16.51 -18.28
N PHE A 83 -10.13 16.16 -17.34
CA PHE A 83 -11.45 16.78 -17.19
C PHE A 83 -11.36 18.27 -16.86
N LYS A 84 -10.48 18.66 -15.93
CA LYS A 84 -10.27 20.06 -15.57
C LYS A 84 -9.78 20.88 -16.77
N LYS A 85 -8.87 20.31 -17.58
CA LYS A 85 -8.37 20.93 -18.81
C LYS A 85 -9.49 21.14 -19.84
N ILE A 86 -10.32 20.11 -20.07
CA ILE A 86 -11.48 20.22 -20.99
C ILE A 86 -12.48 21.27 -20.50
N LYS A 87 -12.80 21.27 -19.19
CA LYS A 87 -13.70 22.24 -18.60
C LYS A 87 -13.20 23.69 -18.78
N LEU A 88 -11.89 23.90 -18.65
CA LEU A 88 -11.26 25.20 -18.88
C LEU A 88 -11.38 25.66 -20.34
N LEU A 89 -11.15 24.75 -21.29
CA LEU A 89 -11.27 25.03 -22.73
C LEU A 89 -12.71 25.38 -23.12
N LEU A 90 -13.70 24.63 -22.61
CA LEU A 90 -15.12 24.92 -22.83
C LEU A 90 -15.51 26.29 -22.27
N TRP A 91 -15.03 26.63 -21.08
CA TRP A 91 -15.29 27.94 -20.48
C TRP A 91 -14.75 29.07 -21.35
N ASN A 92 -13.51 28.97 -21.84
CA ASN A 92 -12.95 29.96 -22.76
C ASN A 92 -13.74 30.08 -24.07
N LEU A 93 -14.19 28.96 -24.65
CA LEU A 93 -15.05 28.96 -25.84
C LEU A 93 -16.37 29.70 -25.59
N THR A 94 -17.02 29.46 -24.44
CA THR A 94 -18.27 30.15 -24.08
C THR A 94 -18.09 31.66 -23.93
N GLN A 95 -16.99 32.11 -23.32
CA GLN A 95 -16.68 33.54 -23.20
C GLN A 95 -16.45 34.19 -24.56
N ASN A 96 -15.76 33.50 -25.47
CA ASN A 96 -15.48 34.03 -26.80
C ASN A 96 -16.76 34.16 -27.65
N LEU A 97 -17.65 33.16 -27.59
CA LEU A 97 -18.97 33.21 -28.24
C LEU A 97 -19.82 34.38 -27.73
N GLN A 98 -19.86 34.61 -26.41
CA GLN A 98 -20.58 35.74 -25.81
C GLN A 98 -20.04 37.10 -26.28
N SER A 99 -18.71 37.23 -26.38
CA SER A 99 -18.08 38.47 -26.87
C SER A 99 -18.39 38.77 -28.35
N LEU A 100 -18.47 37.73 -29.19
CA LEU A 100 -18.82 37.87 -30.60
C LEU A 100 -20.30 38.25 -30.81
N THR A 101 -21.22 37.68 -30.02
CA THR A 101 -22.64 38.07 -30.06
C THR A 101 -22.88 39.52 -29.64
N LEU A 102 -22.14 40.01 -28.64
CA LEU A 102 -22.18 41.41 -28.22
C LEU A 102 -21.62 42.35 -29.29
N ALA A 103 -20.56 41.96 -29.99
CA ALA A 103 -19.93 42.76 -31.04
C ALA A 103 -20.75 42.85 -32.34
N LEU A 104 -21.53 41.82 -32.66
CA LEU A 104 -22.39 41.78 -33.86
C LEU A 104 -23.73 42.51 -33.69
N GLY A 105 -24.02 43.07 -32.50
CA GLY A 105 -25.23 43.84 -32.25
C GLY A 105 -26.55 43.04 -32.33
N LEU A 106 -26.48 41.70 -32.40
CA LEU A 106 -27.64 40.81 -32.29
C LEU A 106 -28.00 40.64 -30.82
N THR A 107 -28.60 41.67 -30.23
CA THR A 107 -29.37 41.53 -28.99
C THR A 107 -30.85 41.59 -29.35
N ALA A 108 -31.62 40.58 -28.94
CA ALA A 108 -33.06 40.70 -28.78
C ALA A 108 -33.38 41.67 -27.63
#